data_AF-A0A935BDE7-F1
#
_entry.id   AF-A0A935BDE7-F1
#
_cell.length_a   1.000
_cell.length_b   1.000
_cell.length_c   1.000
_cell.angle_alpha   90.00
_cell.angle_beta   90.00
_cell.angle_gamma   90.00
#
_symmetry.space_group_name_H-M   'P 1'
#
loop_
_entity.id
_entity.type
_entity.pdbx_description
1 polymer ?
#
loop_
_entity_poly.entity_id
_entity_poly.type
_entity_poly.pdbx_seq_one_letter_code
_entity_poly.pdbx_strand_id
1 'polypeptide(L)'
;MMIRRALPFLLLLVSTPAHAGASHLLVAGENFVQADILDARAQPELDGTSSIRITFNEAAAKRIAIVTEGLVGKPAHVALDEQPVADPIVREPIRDGVLQLSGAWLLPDAEALAKKISGKDPLPDSLEE
;
A
#
# COMPACT_ATOMS: atom_id res chain seq x y z
N MET A 1 0.63 53.51 39.60
CA MET A 1 1.31 52.20 39.67
C MET A 1 0.31 51.14 39.21
N MET A 2 0.55 50.55 38.03
CA MET A 2 -0.39 49.70 37.29
C MET A 2 -0.20 48.23 37.66
N ILE A 3 -1.27 47.50 37.98
CA ILE A 3 -1.25 46.02 38.02
C ILE A 3 -2.44 45.52 37.20
N ARG A 4 -2.14 45.16 35.96
CA ARG A 4 -3.03 44.46 35.03
C ARG A 4 -3.01 42.97 35.42
N ARG A 5 -4.11 42.45 35.96
CA ARG A 5 -4.26 41.01 36.21
C ARG A 5 -4.76 40.33 34.93
N ALA A 6 -3.92 39.47 34.40
CA ALA A 6 -4.13 38.72 33.17
C ALA A 6 -5.27 37.70 33.31
N LEU A 7 -6.07 37.60 32.25
CA LEU A 7 -7.14 36.62 32.07
C LEU A 7 -6.51 35.29 31.62
N PRO A 8 -6.90 34.12 32.18
CA PRO A 8 -6.37 32.85 31.71
C PRO A 8 -7.03 32.50 30.38
N PHE A 9 -6.20 32.40 29.33
CA PHE A 9 -6.59 31.89 28.03
C PHE A 9 -6.70 30.37 28.14
N LEU A 10 -7.92 29.85 28.24
CA LEU A 10 -8.20 28.42 28.23
C LEU A 10 -7.94 27.89 26.82
N LEU A 11 -6.76 27.31 26.63
CA LEU A 11 -6.37 26.64 25.39
C LEU A 11 -7.17 25.35 25.26
N LEU A 12 -8.19 25.37 24.41
CA LEU A 12 -8.98 24.19 24.03
C LEU A 12 -8.13 23.33 23.10
N LEU A 13 -7.46 22.32 23.65
CA LEU A 13 -6.80 21.27 22.87
C LEU A 13 -7.88 20.43 22.20
N VAL A 14 -8.19 20.74 20.95
CA VAL A 14 -8.93 19.84 20.07
C VAL A 14 -7.98 18.70 19.72
N SER A 15 -8.06 17.60 20.46
CA SER A 15 -7.46 16.34 20.06
C SER A 15 -8.20 15.83 18.83
N THR A 16 -7.64 16.06 17.64
CA THR A 16 -8.04 15.31 16.45
C THR A 16 -7.71 13.85 16.70
N PRO A 17 -8.68 12.91 16.68
CA PRO A 17 -8.35 11.50 16.72
C PRO A 17 -7.57 11.22 15.44
N ALA A 18 -6.30 10.85 15.59
CA ALA A 18 -5.57 10.16 14.55
C ALA A 18 -6.38 8.88 14.30
N HIS A 19 -7.19 8.91 13.24
CA HIS A 19 -7.73 7.68 12.70
C HIS A 19 -6.48 6.88 12.38
N ALA A 20 -6.30 5.75 13.03
CA ALA A 20 -5.45 4.70 12.50
C ALA A 20 -6.08 4.32 11.16
N GLY A 21 -5.80 5.12 10.14
CA GLY A 21 -6.33 4.97 8.80
C GLY A 21 -5.76 3.68 8.28
N ALA A 22 -6.62 2.78 7.84
CA ALA A 22 -6.19 1.63 7.08
C ALA A 22 -5.26 2.12 5.95
N SER A 23 -4.10 1.49 5.80
CA SER A 23 -3.15 1.88 4.75
C SER A 23 -3.81 1.81 3.38
N HIS A 24 -3.35 2.65 2.45
CA HIS A 24 -3.86 2.67 1.09
C HIS A 24 -2.72 2.61 0.08
N LEU A 25 -2.93 1.79 -0.95
CA LEU A 25 -2.05 1.61 -2.08
C LEU A 25 -2.53 2.50 -3.23
N LEU A 26 -1.65 3.37 -3.70
CA LEU A 26 -1.84 4.15 -4.91
C LEU A 26 -1.19 3.40 -6.06
N VAL A 27 -1.93 3.15 -7.14
CA VAL A 27 -1.40 2.57 -8.38
C VAL A 27 -1.84 3.45 -9.53
N ALA A 28 -0.88 4.04 -10.26
CA ALA A 28 -1.18 4.94 -11.38
C ALA A 28 -2.12 6.12 -11.01
N GLY A 29 -2.09 6.57 -9.75
CA GLY A 29 -2.96 7.63 -9.24
C GLY A 29 -4.35 7.16 -8.79
N GLU A 30 -4.69 5.88 -8.94
CA GLU A 30 -5.91 5.27 -8.42
C GLU A 30 -5.67 4.74 -6.99
N ASN A 31 -6.69 4.90 -6.13
CA ASN A 31 -6.61 4.54 -4.72
C ASN A 31 -7.22 3.16 -4.45
N PHE A 32 -6.46 2.32 -3.75
CA PHE A 32 -6.87 0.98 -3.30
C PHE A 32 -6.67 0.87 -1.80
N VAL A 33 -7.76 0.72 -1.05
CA VAL A 33 -7.68 0.53 0.41
C VAL A 33 -7.42 -0.95 0.74
N GLN A 34 -7.02 -1.27 1.96
CA GLN A 34 -6.83 -2.67 2.39
C GLN A 34 -8.03 -3.59 2.10
N ALA A 35 -9.26 -3.08 2.14
CA ALA A 35 -10.46 -3.86 1.78
C ALA A 35 -10.55 -4.23 0.28
N ASP A 36 -9.83 -3.52 -0.58
CA ASP A 36 -9.67 -3.86 -2.00
C ASP A 36 -8.68 -5.02 -2.22
N ILE A 37 -7.86 -5.35 -1.22
CA ILE A 37 -6.79 -6.34 -1.31
C ILE A 37 -7.25 -7.68 -0.71
N LEU A 38 -7.38 -8.70 -1.56
CA LEU A 38 -7.64 -10.06 -1.11
C LEU A 38 -6.43 -10.66 -0.41
N ASP A 39 -5.25 -10.46 -0.99
CA ASP A 39 -4.00 -11.06 -0.53
C ASP A 39 -2.81 -10.20 -0.96
N ALA A 40 -1.76 -10.14 -0.15
CA ALA A 40 -0.47 -9.63 -0.56
C ALA A 40 0.63 -10.48 0.07
N ARG A 41 1.55 -10.99 -0.74
CA ARG A 41 2.59 -11.93 -0.30
C ARG A 41 3.93 -11.63 -0.93
N ALA A 42 4.98 -11.71 -0.12
CA ALA A 42 6.35 -11.70 -0.61
C ALA A 42 6.68 -13.04 -1.28
N GLN A 43 7.50 -13.01 -2.32
CA GLN A 43 7.99 -14.18 -3.03
C GLN A 43 9.51 -14.03 -3.17
N PRO A 44 10.32 -14.95 -2.64
CA PRO A 44 11.76 -14.93 -2.85
C PRO A 44 12.10 -15.21 -4.31
N GLU A 45 13.06 -14.47 -4.85
CA GLU A 45 13.55 -14.61 -6.22
C GLU A 45 14.92 -15.33 -6.22
N LEU A 46 15.31 -15.88 -7.37
CA LEU A 46 16.56 -16.66 -7.49
C LEU A 46 17.83 -15.83 -7.25
N ASP A 47 17.75 -14.51 -7.47
CA ASP A 47 18.87 -13.58 -7.30
C ASP A 47 19.05 -13.08 -5.85
N GLY A 48 18.26 -13.62 -4.90
CA GLY A 48 18.28 -13.24 -3.50
C GLY A 48 17.46 -11.98 -3.18
N THR A 49 16.79 -11.38 -4.17
CA THR A 49 15.78 -10.34 -3.95
C THR A 49 14.41 -10.96 -3.70
N SER A 50 13.38 -10.13 -3.54
CA SER A 50 12.01 -10.59 -3.35
C SER A 50 11.04 -9.69 -4.11
N SER A 51 10.01 -10.31 -4.67
CA SER A 51 8.87 -9.63 -5.25
C SER A 51 7.66 -9.68 -4.32
N ILE A 52 6.67 -8.82 -4.53
CA ILE A 52 5.40 -8.83 -3.80
C ILE A 52 4.29 -9.05 -4.83
N ARG A 53 3.50 -10.10 -4.61
CA ARG A 53 2.27 -10.36 -5.37
C ARG A 53 1.09 -9.80 -4.60
N ILE A 54 0.32 -8.93 -5.24
CA ILE A 54 -0.88 -8.31 -4.69
C ILE A 54 -2.08 -8.80 -5.49
N THR A 55 -3.05 -9.41 -4.82
CA THR A 55 -4.29 -9.90 -5.42
C THR A 55 -5.43 -8.97 -5.01
N PHE A 56 -6.07 -8.35 -5.99
CA PHE A 56 -7.22 -7.46 -5.79
C PHE A 56 -8.54 -8.25 -5.75
N ASN A 57 -9.54 -7.72 -5.04
CA ASN A 57 -10.90 -8.24 -5.13
C ASN A 57 -11.52 -7.93 -6.50
N GLU A 58 -12.66 -8.54 -6.83
CA GLU A 58 -13.28 -8.37 -8.16
C GLU A 58 -13.59 -6.91 -8.53
N ALA A 59 -14.05 -6.11 -7.55
CA ALA A 59 -14.36 -4.71 -7.78
C ALA A 59 -13.10 -3.90 -8.08
N ALA A 60 -12.02 -4.12 -7.34
CA ALA A 60 -10.73 -3.47 -7.52
C ALA A 60 -9.99 -3.96 -8.78
N ALA A 61 -10.13 -5.24 -9.14
CA ALA A 61 -9.57 -5.81 -10.37
C ALA A 61 -10.09 -5.09 -11.62
N LYS A 62 -11.37 -4.70 -11.64
CA LYS A 62 -11.94 -3.90 -12.73
C LYS A 62 -11.33 -2.49 -12.79
N ARG A 63 -11.09 -1.86 -11.63
CA ARG A 63 -10.46 -0.53 -11.58
C ARG A 63 -9.01 -0.58 -12.04
N ILE A 64 -8.23 -1.55 -11.55
CA ILE A 64 -6.82 -1.66 -11.94
C ILE A 64 -6.66 -1.99 -13.43
N ALA A 65 -7.57 -2.77 -14.03
CA ALA A 65 -7.60 -2.99 -15.46
C ALA A 65 -7.77 -1.66 -16.23
N ILE A 66 -8.75 -0.84 -15.84
CA ILE A 66 -9.04 0.44 -16.51
C ILE A 66 -7.85 1.40 -16.43
N VAL A 67 -7.23 1.56 -15.26
CA VAL A 67 -6.13 2.53 -15.09
C VAL A 67 -4.85 2.08 -15.80
N THR A 68 -4.66 0.78 -15.99
CA THR A 68 -3.48 0.23 -16.67
C THR A 68 -3.62 0.15 -18.19
N GLU A 69 -4.84 0.20 -18.75
CA GLU A 69 -5.07 0.21 -20.22
C GLU A 69 -4.31 1.32 -20.94
N GLY A 70 -4.26 2.52 -20.36
CA GLY A 70 -3.54 3.68 -20.93
C GLY A 70 -2.03 3.72 -20.65
N LEU A 71 -1.54 2.77 -19.84
CA LEU A 71 -0.15 2.73 -19.35
C LEU A 71 0.67 1.60 -19.97
N VAL A 72 0.13 0.84 -20.92
CA VAL A 72 0.89 -0.20 -21.62
C VAL A 72 2.17 0.39 -22.23
N GLY A 73 3.32 -0.21 -21.89
CA GLY A 73 4.66 0.23 -22.27
C GLY A 73 5.23 1.38 -21.42
N LYS A 74 4.54 1.80 -20.37
CA LYS A 74 4.95 2.90 -19.48
C LYS A 74 5.09 2.42 -18.03
N PRO A 75 5.88 3.12 -17.19
CA PRO A 75 5.90 2.88 -15.76
C PRO A 75 4.55 3.23 -15.13
N ALA A 76 4.05 2.37 -14.24
CA ALA A 76 2.95 2.68 -13.33
C ALA A 76 3.52 3.00 -11.95
N HIS A 77 3.34 4.24 -11.51
CA HIS A 77 3.79 4.65 -10.18
C HIS A 77 2.97 3.96 -9.10
N VAL A 78 3.65 3.32 -8.15
CA VAL A 78 3.03 2.63 -7.01
C VAL A 78 3.56 3.21 -5.71
N ALA A 79 2.65 3.64 -4.84
CA ALA A 79 2.97 4.20 -3.54
C ALA A 79 2.06 3.59 -2.45
N LEU A 80 2.58 3.49 -1.23
CA LEU A 80 1.84 3.08 -0.04
C LEU A 80 1.83 4.23 0.95
N ASP A 81 0.65 4.72 1.33
CA ASP A 81 0.50 5.87 2.22
C ASP A 81 1.37 7.06 1.76
N GLU A 82 1.27 7.38 0.46
CA GLU A 82 2.03 8.43 -0.24
C GLU A 82 3.56 8.21 -0.32
N GLN A 83 4.09 7.11 0.24
CA GLN A 83 5.50 6.75 0.10
C GLN A 83 5.70 5.91 -1.16
N PRO A 84 6.58 6.33 -2.09
CA PRO A 84 6.82 5.58 -3.31
C PRO A 84 7.42 4.21 -2.99
N VAL A 85 6.88 3.17 -3.62
CA VAL A 85 7.29 1.78 -3.44
C VAL A 85 8.01 1.25 -4.67
N ALA A 86 7.40 1.38 -5.85
CA ALA A 86 7.94 0.87 -7.10
C ALA A 86 7.29 1.55 -8.32
N ASP A 87 7.96 1.45 -9.47
CA ASP A 87 7.46 1.93 -10.76
C ASP A 87 7.52 0.80 -11.82
N PRO A 88 6.76 -0.30 -11.67
CA PRO A 88 6.77 -1.40 -12.63
C PRO A 88 6.34 -0.95 -14.02
N ILE A 89 6.96 -1.54 -15.05
CA ILE A 89 6.54 -1.33 -16.44
C ILE A 89 5.29 -2.18 -16.71
N VAL A 90 4.20 -1.52 -17.07
CA VAL A 90 2.95 -2.19 -17.46
C VAL A 90 3.13 -2.80 -18.84
N ARG A 91 3.18 -4.14 -18.91
CA ARG A 91 3.35 -4.87 -20.18
C ARG A 91 2.04 -5.12 -20.91
N GLU A 92 0.98 -5.29 -20.13
CA GLU A 92 -0.38 -5.50 -20.58
C GLU A 92 -1.35 -4.92 -19.54
N PRO A 93 -2.61 -4.62 -19.92
CA PRO A 93 -3.62 -4.21 -18.95
C PRO A 93 -3.83 -5.31 -17.91
N ILE A 94 -3.84 -4.95 -16.62
CA ILE A 94 -3.94 -5.90 -15.51
C ILE A 94 -5.40 -6.34 -15.36
N ARG A 95 -5.81 -7.35 -16.13
CA ARG A 95 -7.19 -7.85 -16.18
C ARG A 95 -7.46 -9.00 -15.20
N ASP A 96 -6.42 -9.73 -14.82
CA ASP A 96 -6.50 -10.83 -13.86
C ASP A 96 -6.58 -10.35 -12.40
N GLY A 97 -6.38 -9.05 -12.17
CA GLY A 97 -6.43 -8.47 -10.83
C GLY A 97 -5.23 -8.82 -9.96
N VAL A 98 -4.09 -9.19 -10.55
CA VAL A 98 -2.84 -9.42 -9.83
C VAL A 98 -1.78 -8.42 -10.27
N LEU A 99 -1.24 -7.69 -9.30
CA LEU A 99 -0.09 -6.80 -9.50
C LEU A 99 1.14 -7.42 -8.87
N GLN A 100 2.21 -7.54 -9.65
CA GLN A 100 3.51 -7.94 -9.13
C GLN A 100 4.42 -6.71 -9.01
N LEU A 101 4.95 -6.50 -7.81
CA LEU A 101 5.96 -5.48 -7.53
C LEU A 101 7.31 -6.18 -7.38
N SER A 102 8.25 -5.86 -8.25
CA SER A 102 9.63 -6.30 -8.11
C SER A 102 10.47 -5.17 -7.54
N GLY A 103 11.30 -5.48 -6.57
CA GLY A 103 12.24 -4.53 -5.97
C GLY A 103 13.45 -5.27 -5.39
N ALA A 104 14.50 -4.52 -5.06
CA ALA A 104 15.70 -5.08 -4.45
C ALA A 104 15.52 -5.28 -2.93
N TRP A 105 14.36 -5.80 -2.51
CA TRP A 105 14.06 -6.06 -1.11
C TRP A 105 14.60 -7.42 -0.70
N LEU A 106 15.04 -7.53 0.55
CA LEU A 106 15.19 -8.81 1.20
C LEU A 106 13.79 -9.34 1.58
N LEU A 107 13.65 -10.65 1.69
CA LEU A 107 12.40 -11.31 2.07
C LEU A 107 11.70 -10.68 3.29
N PRO A 108 12.36 -10.46 4.45
CA PRO A 108 11.68 -9.88 5.62
C PRO A 108 11.14 -8.46 5.38
N ASP A 109 11.82 -7.66 4.55
CA ASP A 109 11.37 -6.31 4.20
C ASP A 109 10.16 -6.37 3.27
N ALA A 110 10.18 -7.30 2.31
CA ALA A 110 9.05 -7.54 1.40
C ALA A 110 7.82 -8.07 2.14
N GLU A 111 7.99 -8.95 3.14
CA GLU A 111 6.91 -9.45 4.00
C GLU A 111 6.29 -8.33 4.84
N ALA A 112 7.13 -7.49 5.45
CA ALA A 112 6.67 -6.33 6.21
C ALA A 112 5.88 -5.35 5.33
N LEU A 113 6.31 -5.16 4.07
CA LEU A 113 5.60 -4.33 3.12
C LEU A 113 4.27 -4.96 2.67
N ALA A 114 4.26 -6.25 2.34
CA ALA A 114 3.05 -7.00 1.98
C ALA A 114 2.00 -6.97 3.10
N LYS A 115 2.43 -7.08 4.36
CA LYS A 115 1.56 -6.92 5.54
C LYS A 115 0.90 -5.55 5.60
N LYS A 116 1.66 -4.47 5.35
CA LYS A 116 1.10 -3.12 5.33
C LYS A 116 0.10 -2.93 4.18
N ILE A 117 0.39 -3.48 3.00
CA ILE A 117 -0.48 -3.39 1.82
C ILE A 117 -1.82 -4.09 2.04
N SER A 118 -1.79 -5.33 2.55
CA SER A 118 -3.02 -6.13 2.73
C SER A 118 -3.74 -5.89 4.06
N GLY A 119 -3.05 -5.36 5.06
CA GLY A 119 -3.53 -5.29 6.44
C GLY A 119 -3.64 -6.66 7.12
N LYS A 120 -3.08 -7.72 6.50
CA LYS A 120 -3.13 -9.11 6.96
C LYS A 120 -1.75 -9.56 7.37
N ASP A 121 -1.68 -10.45 8.35
CA ASP A 121 -0.42 -11.08 8.71
C ASP A 121 0.09 -11.95 7.55
N PRO A 122 1.40 -11.95 7.24
CA PRO A 122 1.94 -12.82 6.21
C PRO A 122 1.61 -14.27 6.58
N LEU A 123 1.06 -15.01 5.62
CA LEU A 123 0.78 -16.43 5.85
C LEU A 123 2.10 -17.15 6.17
N PRO A 124 2.16 -17.92 7.26
CA PRO A 124 3.37 -18.65 7.61
C PRO A 124 3.74 -19.60 6.46
N ASP A 125 5.05 -19.76 6.20
CA ASP A 125 5.58 -20.70 5.20
C ASP A 125 5.26 -22.17 5.52
N SER A 126 4.75 -22.45 6.71
CA SER A 126 4.32 -23.78 7.12
C SER A 126 2.93 -23.68 7.73
N LEU A 127 1.97 -24.38 7.14
CA LEU A 127 0.81 -24.83 7.90
C LEU A 127 1.37 -25.82 8.91
N GLU A 128 1.49 -25.43 10.17
CA GLU A 128 1.75 -26.38 11.23
C GLU A 128 0.59 -27.40 11.19
N GLU A 129 0.90 -28.65 10.79
CA GLU A 129 0.01 -29.80 10.81
C GLU A 129 -0.37 -30.22 12.24
#